data_AF-A0A520F1U7-F1
#
_entry.id   AF-A0A520F1U7-F1
#
_cell.length_a   1.000
_cell.length_b   1.000
_cell.length_c   1.000
_cell.angle_alpha   90.00
_cell.angle_beta   90.00
_cell.angle_gamma   90.00
#
_symmetry.space_group_name_H-M   'P 1'
#
loop_
_entity.id
_entity.type
_entity.pdbx_description
1 polymer ?
#
loop_
_entity_poly.entity_id
_entity_poly.type
_entity_poly.pdbx_seq_one_letter_code
_entity_poly.pdbx_strand_id
1 'polypeptide(L)'
;MGSNVGDFAYEARLAGHLVELLGNREMGALSAELSPLVRAPGPETARRSLYGGVLTWLVTAIADVITARLGYPENGEAFVLEVHTTRGRHLGLDEVPASASRILRSVMALLAGDRVGARVQLDAAENEPTPLVRAETLVDALVWLNALLDVNLSAFPDRPPE
;
A
#
# COMPACT_ATOMS: atom_id res chain seq x y z
N MET A 1 -2.60 25.07 16.38
CA MET A 1 -2.68 24.36 15.09
C MET A 1 -1.27 24.25 14.54
N GLY A 2 -0.63 23.08 14.59
CA GLY A 2 0.78 22.94 14.20
C GLY A 2 1.40 21.55 14.35
N SER A 3 0.66 20.53 14.79
CA SER A 3 1.24 19.22 15.14
C SER A 3 1.13 18.14 14.07
N ASN A 4 0.49 18.39 12.91
CA ASN A 4 0.25 17.32 11.93
C ASN A 4 1.39 17.14 10.91
N VAL A 5 2.20 18.17 10.63
CA VAL A 5 3.22 18.10 9.57
C VAL A 5 4.46 17.28 9.99
N GLY A 6 4.77 17.28 11.29
CA GLY A 6 5.92 16.55 11.85
C GLY A 6 5.69 15.03 11.93
N ASP A 7 4.47 14.62 12.28
CA ASP A 7 4.09 13.20 12.42
C ASP A 7 4.22 12.50 11.04
N PHE A 8 3.60 13.06 9.99
CA PHE A 8 3.70 12.53 8.61
C PHE A 8 5.12 12.42 8.07
N ALA A 9 6.03 13.32 8.47
CA ALA A 9 7.41 13.26 8.05
C ALA A 9 8.18 12.09 8.67
N TYR A 10 7.83 11.68 9.89
CA TYR A 10 8.43 10.51 10.54
C TYR A 10 7.90 9.22 9.94
N GLU A 11 6.59 9.10 9.74
CA GLU A 11 5.99 7.90 9.15
C GLU A 11 6.46 7.65 7.71
N ALA A 12 6.61 8.73 6.92
CA ALA A 12 7.20 8.66 5.58
C ALA A 12 8.64 8.16 5.59
N ARG A 13 9.48 8.66 6.52
CA ARG A 13 10.88 8.22 6.66
C ARG A 13 10.97 6.76 7.06
N LEU A 14 10.15 6.34 8.03
CA LEU A 14 10.09 4.94 8.45
C LEU A 14 9.62 4.05 7.31
N ALA A 15 8.57 4.43 6.59
CA ALA A 15 8.10 3.67 5.45
C ALA A 15 9.17 3.54 4.34
N GLY A 16 9.87 4.64 4.02
CA GLY A 16 11.00 4.61 3.10
C GLY A 16 12.14 3.70 3.56
N HIS A 17 12.46 3.72 4.86
CA HIS A 17 13.45 2.81 5.45
C HIS A 17 13.03 1.34 5.34
N LEU A 18 11.75 1.02 5.59
CA LEU A 18 11.23 -0.34 5.43
C LEU A 18 11.32 -0.83 3.98
N VAL A 19 11.06 0.05 3.00
CA VAL A 19 11.24 -0.25 1.57
C VAL A 19 12.71 -0.54 1.25
N GLU A 20 13.64 0.27 1.79
CA GLU A 20 15.09 0.06 1.62
C GLU A 20 15.55 -1.28 2.18
N LEU A 21 15.13 -1.63 3.41
CA LEU A 21 15.44 -2.93 4.02
C LEU A 21 14.91 -4.10 3.19
N LEU A 22 13.71 -3.97 2.63
CA LEU A 22 13.13 -4.98 1.75
C LEU A 22 13.94 -5.12 0.45
N GLY A 23 14.25 -4.00 -0.22
CA GLY A 23 15.04 -3.98 -1.46
C GLY A 23 16.44 -4.57 -1.29
N ASN A 24 17.10 -4.28 -0.17
CA ASN A 24 18.42 -4.82 0.18
C ASN A 24 18.38 -6.25 0.72
N ARG A 25 17.19 -6.85 0.84
CA ARG A 25 16.95 -8.20 1.39
C ARG A 25 17.42 -8.37 2.84
N GLU A 26 17.41 -7.30 3.63
CA GLU A 26 17.79 -7.31 5.05
C GLU A 26 16.65 -7.81 5.95
N MET A 27 16.22 -9.06 5.75
CA MET A 27 15.01 -9.61 6.38
C MET A 27 15.05 -9.62 7.91
N GLY A 28 16.24 -9.76 8.51
CA GLY A 28 16.42 -9.69 9.95
C GLY A 28 16.13 -8.30 10.52
N ALA A 29 16.66 -7.26 9.87
CA ALA A 29 16.41 -5.87 10.25
C ALA A 29 14.96 -5.48 9.97
N LEU A 30 14.41 -5.87 8.82
CA LEU A 30 13.01 -5.63 8.48
C LEU A 30 12.05 -6.23 9.53
N SER A 31 12.31 -7.47 9.96
CA SER A 31 11.52 -8.12 11.01
C SER A 31 11.61 -7.37 12.35
N ALA A 32 12.80 -6.88 12.72
CA ALA A 32 13.01 -6.12 13.94
C ALA A 32 12.23 -4.80 13.94
N GLU A 33 12.19 -4.08 12.81
CA GLU A 33 11.47 -2.82 12.64
C GLU A 33 9.94 -3.01 12.55
N LEU A 34 9.47 -4.08 11.90
CA LEU A 34 8.03 -4.38 11.80
C LEU A 34 7.43 -4.83 13.14
N SER A 35 8.19 -5.57 13.95
CA SER A 35 7.74 -6.16 15.22
C SER A 35 7.06 -5.17 16.19
N PRO A 36 7.60 -3.98 16.48
CA PRO A 36 6.91 -2.99 17.32
C PRO A 36 5.69 -2.36 16.64
N LEU A 37 5.68 -2.22 15.31
CA LEU A 37 4.58 -1.57 14.56
C LEU A 37 3.31 -2.41 14.52
N VAL A 38 3.47 -3.72 14.44
CA VAL A 38 2.34 -4.65 14.25
C VAL A 38 1.69 -5.06 15.58
N ARG A 39 2.20 -4.60 16.72
CA ARG A 39 1.53 -4.83 18.00
C ARG A 39 0.14 -4.20 17.98
N ALA A 40 -0.84 -4.94 18.51
CA ALA A 40 -2.22 -4.48 18.54
C ALA A 40 -2.33 -3.13 19.27
N PRO A 41 -3.21 -2.21 18.82
CA PRO A 41 -3.40 -0.93 19.46
C PRO A 41 -3.86 -1.12 20.91
N GLY A 42 -3.25 -0.39 21.85
CA GLY A 42 -3.71 -0.32 23.22
C GLY A 42 -4.98 0.54 23.34
N PRO A 43 -5.72 0.46 24.47
CA PRO A 43 -7.01 1.12 24.64
C PRO A 43 -6.99 2.67 24.65
N GLU A 44 -5.82 3.32 24.60
CA GLU A 44 -5.68 4.76 24.84
C GLU A 44 -5.38 5.63 23.61
N THR A 45 -5.16 5.07 22.42
CA THR A 45 -4.72 5.88 21.27
C THR A 45 -5.87 6.40 20.42
N ALA A 46 -6.42 7.56 20.79
CA ALA A 46 -7.31 8.37 19.94
C ALA A 46 -6.57 9.10 18.79
N ARG A 47 -5.25 8.91 18.68
CA ARG A 47 -4.39 9.48 17.63
C ARG A 47 -3.99 8.37 16.66
N ARG A 48 -3.82 8.72 15.37
CA ARG A 48 -3.33 7.81 14.34
C ARG A 48 -2.09 7.08 14.85
N SER A 49 -2.16 5.75 14.89
CA SER A 49 -1.05 4.89 15.26
C SER A 49 0.06 5.02 14.23
N LEU A 50 1.30 4.80 14.67
CA LEU A 50 2.46 4.76 13.77
C LEU A 50 2.25 3.75 12.62
N TYR A 51 1.63 2.62 12.93
CA TYR A 51 1.18 1.64 11.95
C TYR A 51 0.24 2.25 10.89
N GLY A 52 -0.82 2.94 11.33
CA GLY A 52 -1.79 3.55 10.42
C GLY A 52 -1.18 4.68 9.57
N GLY A 53 -0.23 5.42 10.12
CA GLY A 53 0.55 6.43 9.39
C GLY A 53 1.42 5.81 8.30
N VAL A 54 2.26 4.83 8.66
CA VAL A 54 3.12 4.09 7.72
C VAL A 54 2.31 3.42 6.62
N LEU A 55 1.26 2.68 6.98
CA LEU A 55 0.40 1.98 6.02
C LEU A 55 -0.24 2.96 5.02
N THR A 56 -0.69 4.11 5.50
CA THR A 56 -1.29 5.11 4.62
C THR A 56 -0.28 5.72 3.69
N TRP A 57 0.93 6.02 4.18
CA TRP A 57 2.00 6.51 3.32
C TRP A 57 2.31 5.50 2.22
N LEU A 58 2.42 4.20 2.55
CA LEU A 58 2.69 3.14 1.56
C LEU A 58 1.58 3.06 0.49
N VAL A 59 0.32 3.03 0.91
CA VAL A 59 -0.83 2.96 0.00
C VAL A 59 -0.92 4.20 -0.91
N THR A 60 -0.66 5.39 -0.36
CA THR A 60 -0.59 6.62 -1.15
C THR A 60 0.57 6.59 -2.13
N ALA A 61 1.76 6.16 -1.70
CA ALA A 61 2.92 6.04 -2.58
C ALA A 61 2.67 5.04 -3.73
N ILE A 62 1.95 3.94 -3.49
CA ILE A 62 1.55 3.00 -4.54
C ILE A 62 0.67 3.71 -5.58
N ALA A 63 -0.38 4.42 -5.14
CA ALA A 63 -1.27 5.15 -6.05
C ALA A 63 -0.51 6.24 -6.83
N ASP A 64 0.36 6.99 -6.15
CA ASP A 64 1.17 8.04 -6.76
C ASP A 64 2.13 7.48 -7.82
N VAL A 65 2.78 6.34 -7.56
CA VAL A 65 3.65 5.68 -8.53
C VAL A 65 2.86 5.19 -9.76
N ILE A 66 1.65 4.64 -9.56
CA ILE A 66 0.78 4.23 -10.66
C ILE A 66 0.40 5.44 -11.51
N THR A 67 -0.08 6.52 -10.90
CA THR A 67 -0.45 7.76 -11.60
C THR A 67 0.75 8.41 -12.28
N ALA A 68 1.92 8.44 -11.65
CA ALA A 68 3.12 9.01 -12.25
C ALA A 68 3.58 8.24 -13.49
N ARG A 69 3.29 6.93 -13.55
CA ARG A 69 3.69 6.05 -14.65
C ARG A 69 2.66 5.96 -15.77
N LEU A 70 1.38 5.94 -15.43
CA LEU A 70 0.29 5.73 -16.39
C LEU A 70 -0.44 7.03 -16.77
N GLY A 71 -0.18 8.13 -16.06
CA GLY A 71 -0.96 9.36 -16.18
C GLY A 71 -2.25 9.31 -15.35
N TYR A 72 -3.06 10.35 -15.50
CA TYR A 72 -4.42 10.37 -14.94
C TYR A 72 -5.40 9.82 -15.97
N PRO A 73 -6.46 9.10 -15.54
CA PRO A 73 -7.48 8.61 -16.45
C PRO A 73 -8.21 9.79 -17.09
N GLU A 74 -8.46 9.72 -18.40
CA GLU A 74 -9.28 10.71 -19.10
C GLU A 74 -10.77 10.55 -18.76
N ASN A 75 -11.61 11.46 -19.27
CA ASN A 75 -13.04 11.43 -19.01
C ASN A 75 -13.68 10.11 -19.50
N GLY A 76 -14.21 9.33 -18.56
CA GLY A 76 -14.84 8.03 -18.85
C GLY A 76 -13.88 6.84 -18.74
N GLU A 77 -12.59 7.09 -18.51
CA GLU A 77 -11.62 6.05 -18.19
C GLU A 77 -11.58 5.80 -16.69
N ALA A 78 -11.23 4.57 -16.31
CA ALA A 78 -11.03 4.20 -14.93
C ALA A 78 -9.84 3.24 -14.84
N PHE A 79 -9.07 3.35 -13.77
CA PHE A 79 -8.12 2.31 -13.44
C PHE A 79 -8.86 1.03 -13.09
N VAL A 80 -8.39 -0.08 -13.66
CA VAL A 80 -8.82 -1.42 -13.29
C VAL A 80 -7.59 -2.17 -12.82
N LEU A 81 -7.66 -2.71 -11.60
CA LEU A 81 -6.61 -3.55 -11.06
C LEU A 81 -7.04 -5.00 -11.10
N GLU A 82 -6.33 -5.79 -11.90
CA GLU A 82 -6.54 -7.21 -12.04
C GLU A 82 -5.41 -7.99 -11.35
N VAL A 83 -5.77 -9.01 -10.58
CA VAL A 83 -4.81 -9.90 -9.94
C VAL A 83 -4.86 -11.24 -10.65
N HIS A 84 -3.71 -11.70 -11.15
CA HIS A 84 -3.59 -12.98 -11.84
C HIS A 84 -2.65 -13.90 -11.06
N THR A 85 -3.02 -15.18 -10.97
CA THR A 85 -2.08 -16.21 -10.51
C THR A 85 -0.95 -16.39 -11.53
N THR A 86 0.16 -17.01 -11.11
CA THR A 86 1.26 -17.39 -12.02
C THR A 86 0.84 -18.32 -13.16
N ARG A 87 -0.34 -18.95 -13.06
CA ARG A 87 -0.94 -19.79 -14.11
C ARG A 87 -1.96 -19.04 -14.97
N GLY A 88 -2.06 -17.71 -14.85
CA GLY A 88 -2.95 -16.86 -15.66
C GLY A 88 -4.43 -16.88 -15.24
N ARG A 89 -4.78 -17.51 -14.11
CA ARG A 89 -6.13 -17.42 -13.55
C ARG A 89 -6.35 -16.05 -12.91
N HIS A 90 -7.36 -15.31 -13.36
CA HIS A 90 -7.84 -14.08 -12.73
C HIS A 90 -8.43 -14.36 -11.34
N LEU A 91 -8.10 -13.51 -10.37
CA LEU A 91 -8.60 -13.56 -8.99
C LEU A 91 -9.44 -12.31 -8.71
N GLY A 92 -10.65 -12.50 -8.23
CA GLY A 92 -11.42 -11.41 -7.63
C GLY A 92 -10.78 -10.91 -6.33
N LEU A 93 -11.12 -9.69 -5.92
CA LEU A 93 -10.63 -9.11 -4.66
C LEU A 93 -11.05 -9.92 -3.42
N ASP A 94 -12.11 -10.71 -3.51
CA ASP A 94 -12.56 -11.60 -2.43
C ASP A 94 -11.82 -12.96 -2.42
N GLU A 95 -11.06 -13.27 -3.48
CA GLU A 95 -10.26 -14.48 -3.61
C GLU A 95 -8.79 -14.26 -3.20
N VAL A 96 -8.36 -13.01 -3.07
CA VAL A 96 -7.03 -12.68 -2.52
C VAL A 96 -7.07 -12.66 -0.99
N PRO A 97 -5.93 -12.91 -0.31
CA PRO A 97 -5.85 -12.78 1.15
C PRO A 97 -6.39 -11.43 1.64
N ALA A 98 -7.04 -11.44 2.81
CA ALA A 98 -7.70 -10.25 3.35
C ALA A 98 -6.74 -9.06 3.53
N SER A 99 -5.48 -9.33 3.86
CA SER A 99 -4.40 -8.34 3.96
C SER A 99 -4.21 -7.61 2.62
N ALA A 100 -3.93 -8.35 1.55
CA ALA A 100 -3.76 -7.83 0.20
C ALA A 100 -5.03 -7.14 -0.30
N SER A 101 -6.20 -7.73 -0.07
CA SER A 101 -7.50 -7.20 -0.48
C SER A 101 -7.74 -5.77 0.03
N ARG A 102 -7.38 -5.49 1.30
CA ARG A 102 -7.52 -4.16 1.91
C ARG A 102 -6.60 -3.14 1.25
N ILE A 103 -5.36 -3.51 0.94
CA ILE A 103 -4.41 -2.66 0.20
C ILE A 103 -4.98 -2.30 -1.16
N LEU A 104 -5.40 -3.31 -1.93
CA LEU A 104 -5.89 -3.11 -3.29
C LEU A 104 -7.15 -2.24 -3.32
N ARG A 105 -8.10 -2.46 -2.41
CA ARG A 105 -9.28 -1.59 -2.29
C ARG A 105 -8.92 -0.15 -1.95
N SER A 106 -7.94 0.05 -1.06
CA SER A 106 -7.50 1.39 -0.68
C SER A 106 -6.83 2.11 -1.85
N VAL A 107 -5.95 1.43 -2.59
CA VAL A 107 -5.28 1.97 -3.79
C VAL A 107 -6.30 2.30 -4.87
N MET A 108 -7.22 1.38 -5.17
CA MET A 108 -8.29 1.61 -6.17
C MET A 108 -9.17 2.80 -5.81
N ALA A 109 -9.53 2.96 -4.53
CA ALA A 109 -10.28 4.11 -4.07
C ALA A 109 -9.49 5.41 -4.25
N LEU A 110 -8.18 5.44 -3.93
CA LEU A 110 -7.33 6.60 -4.19
C LEU A 110 -7.23 6.95 -5.67
N LEU A 111 -7.04 5.95 -6.52
CA LEU A 111 -6.95 6.10 -7.98
C LEU A 111 -8.27 6.61 -8.58
N ALA A 112 -9.41 6.26 -7.99
CA ALA A 112 -10.73 6.78 -8.36
C ALA A 112 -11.05 8.16 -7.73
N GLY A 113 -10.14 8.72 -6.92
CA GLY A 113 -10.38 9.96 -6.17
C GLY A 113 -11.29 9.81 -4.95
N ASP A 114 -11.71 8.59 -4.61
CA ASP A 114 -12.53 8.27 -3.43
C ASP A 114 -11.66 8.19 -2.16
N ARG A 115 -11.31 9.37 -1.65
CA ARG A 115 -10.54 9.49 -0.39
C ARG A 115 -11.28 8.95 0.82
N VAL A 116 -12.62 8.95 0.80
CA VAL A 116 -13.43 8.45 1.92
C VAL A 116 -13.39 6.94 1.95
N GLY A 117 -13.58 6.28 0.80
CA GLY A 117 -13.44 4.84 0.66
C GLY A 117 -12.05 4.35 1.05
N ALA A 118 -11.00 5.04 0.59
CA ALA A 118 -9.62 4.73 0.99
C ALA A 118 -9.43 4.84 2.52
N ARG A 119 -9.96 5.90 3.14
CA ARG A 119 -9.86 6.10 4.59
C ARG A 119 -10.56 5.00 5.38
N VAL A 120 -11.75 4.56 4.96
CA VAL A 120 -12.48 3.46 5.62
C VAL A 120 -11.67 2.16 5.62
N GLN A 121 -11.04 1.83 4.50
CA GLN A 121 -10.22 0.61 4.40
C GLN A 121 -8.95 0.71 5.26
N LEU A 122 -8.29 1.87 5.26
CA LEU A 122 -7.10 2.12 6.07
C LEU A 122 -7.42 2.12 7.57
N ASP A 123 -8.55 2.69 7.97
CA ASP A 123 -9.01 2.66 9.37
C ASP A 123 -9.36 1.24 9.80
N ALA A 124 -9.97 0.43 8.94
CA ALA A 124 -10.21 -0.99 9.23
C ALA A 124 -8.90 -1.77 9.41
N ALA A 125 -7.89 -1.51 8.57
CA ALA A 125 -6.57 -2.13 8.70
C ALA A 125 -5.83 -1.66 9.96
N GLU A 126 -5.95 -0.37 10.31
CA GLU A 126 -5.39 0.22 11.52
C GLU A 126 -6.00 -0.38 12.80
N ASN A 127 -7.28 -0.74 12.77
CA ASN A 127 -7.98 -1.34 13.90
C ASN A 127 -7.95 -2.89 13.90
N GLU A 128 -7.18 -3.52 13.01
CA GLU A 128 -7.02 -4.96 13.00
C GLU A 128 -6.41 -5.44 14.33
N PRO A 129 -7.09 -6.32 15.10
CA PRO A 129 -6.61 -6.79 16.39
C PRO A 129 -5.47 -7.80 16.28
N THR A 130 -5.34 -8.49 15.14
CA THR A 130 -4.39 -9.59 14.98
C THR A 130 -3.02 -9.08 14.51
N PRO A 131 -1.94 -9.20 15.31
CA PRO A 131 -0.61 -8.73 14.91
C PRO A 131 -0.09 -9.39 13.63
N LEU A 132 -0.42 -10.67 13.41
CA LEU A 132 -0.06 -11.38 12.19
C LEU A 132 -0.68 -10.74 10.95
N VAL A 133 -1.98 -10.46 10.97
CA VAL A 133 -2.69 -9.84 9.84
C VAL A 133 -2.18 -8.42 9.57
N ARG A 134 -1.80 -7.68 10.63
CA ARG A 134 -1.15 -6.37 10.50
C ARG A 134 0.21 -6.48 9.82
N ALA A 135 1.01 -7.47 10.22
CA ALA A 135 2.31 -7.73 9.61
C ALA A 135 2.16 -8.11 8.13
N GLU A 136 1.24 -9.03 7.81
CA GLU A 136 0.93 -9.44 6.43
C GLU A 136 0.50 -8.23 5.60
N THR A 137 -0.36 -7.36 6.14
CA THR A 137 -0.84 -6.16 5.45
C THR A 137 0.28 -5.17 5.14
N LEU A 138 1.19 -4.93 6.09
CA LEU A 138 2.36 -4.07 5.85
C LEU A 138 3.34 -4.69 4.86
N VAL A 139 3.63 -5.99 4.99
CA VAL A 139 4.54 -6.71 4.10
C VAL A 139 3.97 -6.71 2.68
N ASP A 140 2.68 -6.97 2.51
CA ASP A 140 2.01 -6.89 1.20
C ASP A 140 2.22 -5.48 0.61
N ALA A 141 1.87 -4.42 1.34
CA ALA A 141 2.04 -3.05 0.85
C ALA A 141 3.50 -2.73 0.45
N LEU A 142 4.49 -3.18 1.25
CA LEU A 142 5.91 -3.01 0.95
C LEU A 142 6.31 -3.76 -0.33
N VAL A 143 5.87 -5.01 -0.49
CA VAL A 143 6.15 -5.83 -1.67
C VAL A 143 5.57 -5.19 -2.93
N TRP A 144 4.32 -4.73 -2.87
CA TRP A 144 3.67 -4.06 -4.00
C TRP A 144 4.40 -2.77 -4.39
N LEU A 145 4.76 -1.93 -3.41
CA LEU A 145 5.49 -0.69 -3.68
C LEU A 145 6.89 -0.97 -4.24
N ASN A 146 7.65 -1.88 -3.63
CA ASN A 146 8.98 -2.25 -4.11
C ASN A 146 8.92 -2.79 -5.54
N ALA A 147 7.99 -3.71 -5.82
CA ALA A 147 7.81 -4.25 -7.16
C ALA A 147 7.46 -3.16 -8.18
N LEU A 148 6.57 -2.24 -7.83
CA LEU A 148 6.25 -1.10 -8.70
C LEU A 148 7.47 -0.23 -8.95
N LEU A 149 8.28 0.07 -7.94
CA LEU A 149 9.50 0.87 -8.11
C LEU A 149 10.53 0.18 -9.03
N ASP A 150 10.69 -1.14 -8.89
CA ASP A 150 11.67 -1.93 -9.66
C ASP A 150 11.30 -2.18 -11.12
N VAL A 151 10.01 -2.07 -11.48
CA VAL A 151 9.57 -2.31 -12.87
C VAL A 151 10.09 -1.20 -13.79
N ASN A 152 10.95 -1.56 -14.75
CA ASN A 152 11.21 -0.74 -15.93
C ASN A 152 10.07 -0.94 -16.92
N LEU A 153 9.18 0.06 -17.05
CA LEU A 153 8.21 0.09 -18.14
C LEU A 153 8.97 0.45 -19.42
N SER A 154 9.51 -0.56 -20.10
CA SER A 154 9.85 -0.41 -21.52
C SER A 154 8.62 0.14 -22.22
N ALA A 155 8.76 1.20 -23.02
CA ALA A 155 7.67 1.74 -23.82
C ALA A 155 6.99 0.58 -24.56
N PHE A 156 5.75 0.29 -24.19
CA PHE A 156 4.94 -0.68 -24.91
C PHE A 156 4.93 -0.22 -26.38
N PRO A 157 5.22 -1.08 -27.37
CA PRO A 157 5.10 -0.67 -28.75
C PRO A 157 3.67 -0.21 -29.01
N ASP A 158 3.53 1.01 -29.53
CA ASP A 158 2.25 1.61 -29.88
C ASP A 158 1.47 0.71 -30.85
N ARG A 159 0.43 0.06 -30.33
CA ARG A 159 -0.55 -0.81 -31.02
C ARG A 159 0.01 -1.96 -31.91
N PRO A 160 -0.71 -3.09 -32.00
CA PRO A 160 -0.45 -4.02 -33.10
C PRO A 160 -0.76 -3.31 -34.43
N PRO A 161 0.00 -3.57 -35.51
CA PRO A 161 -0.33 -3.06 -36.84
C PRO A 161 -1.72 -3.56 -37.26
N GLU A 162 -2.51 -2.67 -37.86
CA GLU A 162 -3.83 -2.95 -38.47
C GLU A 162 -3.75 -4.01 -39.59
#